data_AF-A0A2M7JTZ0-F1
#
_entry.id   AF-A0A2M7JTZ0-F1
#
_cell.length_a   1.000
_cell.length_b   1.000
_cell.length_c   1.000
_cell.angle_alpha   90.00
_cell.angle_beta   90.00
_cell.angle_gamma   90.00
#
_symmetry.space_group_name_H-M   'P 1'
#
loop_
_entity.id
_entity.type
_entity.pdbx_description
1 polymer ?
#
loop_
_entity_poly.entity_id
_entity_poly.type
_entity_poly.pdbx_seq_one_letter_code
_entity_poly.pdbx_strand_id
1 'polypeptide(L)'
;MKCPGQDMRFWKPGDIFDTQCTKCGRRVEFFKDEVRRKCRCGHEIVNPKLDFGCAQWCPYAEQCVGPLPEEVKERQKAGQKDLFAKKI
;
A
#
# COMPACT_ATOMS: atom_id res chain seq x y z
N MET A 1 1.41 -1.71 13.91
CA MET A 1 2.24 -1.69 12.69
C MET A 1 1.79 -0.49 11.86
N LYS A 2 2.65 0.47 11.51
CA LYS A 2 2.29 1.57 10.61
C LYS A 2 3.05 1.37 9.31
N CYS A 3 2.35 1.14 8.20
CA CYS A 3 3.00 0.95 6.92
C CYS A 3 3.72 2.25 6.54
N PRO A 4 4.94 2.22 5.96
CA PRO A 4 5.61 3.45 5.54
C PRO A 4 4.78 4.27 4.55
N GLY A 5 3.91 3.62 3.75
CA GLY A 5 2.93 4.27 2.88
C GLY A 5 1.76 4.99 3.60
N GLN A 6 1.51 4.66 4.87
CA GLN A 6 0.51 5.33 5.75
C GLN A 6 1.09 6.56 6.48
N ASP A 7 2.36 6.87 6.26
CA ASP A 7 2.97 8.05 6.86
C ASP A 7 2.73 9.27 5.96
N MET A 8 1.75 10.09 6.37
CA MET A 8 1.35 11.31 5.67
C MET A 8 2.49 12.30 5.43
N ARG A 9 3.59 12.22 6.19
CA ARG A 9 4.77 13.09 6.02
C ARG A 9 5.45 12.92 4.66
N PHE A 10 5.32 11.74 4.05
CA PHE A 10 5.92 11.44 2.75
C PHE A 10 4.91 11.53 1.59
N TRP A 11 3.71 12.02 1.86
CA TRP A 11 2.68 12.12 0.83
C TRP A 11 2.96 13.28 -0.12
N LYS A 12 2.65 13.04 -1.39
CA LYS A 12 2.84 13.99 -2.47
C LYS A 12 1.48 14.46 -3.01
N PRO A 13 1.43 15.62 -3.69
CA PRO A 13 0.28 15.98 -4.49
C PRO A 13 -0.10 14.83 -5.44
N GLY A 14 -1.33 14.32 -5.32
CA GLY A 14 -1.83 13.16 -6.08
C GLY A 14 -1.95 11.85 -5.30
N ASP A 15 -1.43 11.78 -4.07
CA ASP A 15 -1.67 10.67 -3.14
C ASP A 15 -3.10 10.68 -2.55
N ILE A 16 -3.77 11.82 -2.62
CA ILE A 16 -5.23 11.93 -2.44
C ILE A 16 -5.80 12.19 -3.82
N PHE A 17 -6.83 11.44 -4.20
CA PHE A 17 -7.42 11.54 -5.53
C PHE A 17 -8.92 11.26 -5.52
N ASP A 18 -9.64 11.86 -6.45
CA ASP A 18 -11.06 11.60 -6.65
C ASP A 18 -11.29 10.43 -7.62
N THR A 19 -12.26 9.58 -7.30
CA THR A 19 -12.83 8.60 -8.23
C THR A 19 -14.34 8.72 -8.30
N GLN A 20 -14.98 8.21 -9.34
CA GLN A 20 -16.43 8.18 -9.45
C GLN A 20 -16.98 6.86 -8.89
N CYS A 21 -18.07 6.96 -8.11
CA CYS A 21 -18.78 5.78 -7.65
C CYS A 21 -19.47 5.08 -8.82
N THR A 22 -19.11 3.82 -9.08
CA THR A 22 -19.70 2.96 -10.11
C THR A 22 -21.22 2.77 -9.97
N LYS A 23 -21.76 2.97 -8.76
CA LYS A 23 -23.20 2.84 -8.47
C LYS A 23 -24.02 4.11 -8.62
N CYS A 24 -23.46 5.29 -8.34
CA CYS A 24 -24.24 6.54 -8.29
C CYS A 24 -23.58 7.75 -8.99
N GLY A 25 -22.41 7.58 -9.58
CA GLY A 25 -21.68 8.61 -10.32
C GLY A 25 -21.07 9.73 -9.45
N ARG A 26 -21.38 9.78 -8.15
CA ARG A 26 -20.81 10.80 -7.25
C ARG A 26 -19.29 10.64 -7.10
N ARG A 27 -18.60 11.77 -7.00
CA ARG A 27 -17.17 11.80 -6.66
C ARG A 27 -16.95 11.32 -5.23
N VAL A 28 -15.93 10.48 -5.07
CA VAL A 28 -15.45 9.95 -3.81
C VAL A 28 -13.95 10.20 -3.76
N GLU A 29 -13.53 11.02 -2.81
CA GLU A 29 -12.12 11.26 -2.52
C GLU A 29 -11.54 10.03 -1.82
N PHE A 30 -10.42 9.51 -2.31
CA PHE A 30 -9.65 8.41 -1.76
C PHE A 30 -8.29 8.87 -1.28
N PHE A 31 -7.87 8.31 -0.16
CA PHE A 31 -6.52 8.44 0.36
C PHE A 31 -5.70 7.23 -0.10
N LYS A 32 -4.42 7.41 -0.44
CA LYS A 32 -3.55 6.33 -0.98
C LYS A 32 -3.52 5.06 -0.11
N ASP A 33 -3.71 5.22 1.19
CA ASP A 33 -3.58 4.19 2.20
C ASP A 33 -4.91 3.52 2.56
N GLU A 34 -6.03 4.05 2.07
CA GLU A 34 -7.33 3.41 2.19
C GLU A 34 -7.41 2.24 1.21
N VAL A 35 -7.70 1.04 1.72
CA VAL A 35 -7.98 -0.13 0.87
C VAL A 35 -9.36 -0.01 0.22
N ARG A 36 -10.32 0.54 0.97
CA ARG A 36 -11.73 0.68 0.58
C ARG A 36 -12.33 1.92 1.20
N ARG A 37 -13.32 2.50 0.52
CA ARG A 37 -14.08 3.64 1.03
C ARG A 37 -15.55 3.51 0.69
N LYS A 38 -16.40 3.85 1.66
CA LYS A 38 -17.85 3.83 1.50
C LYS A 38 -18.32 5.14 0.87
N CYS A 39 -18.99 5.04 -0.28
CA CYS A 39 -19.66 6.18 -0.89
C CYS A 39 -20.89 6.60 -0.07
N ARG A 40 -21.33 7.86 -0.21
CA ARG A 40 -22.58 8.36 0.39
C ARG A 40 -23.84 7.60 -0.04
N CYS A 41 -23.82 6.86 -1.15
CA CYS A 41 -24.94 5.98 -1.52
C CYS A 41 -24.95 4.64 -0.75
N GLY A 42 -23.92 4.35 0.04
CA GLY A 42 -23.76 3.08 0.75
C GLY A 42 -22.90 2.05 0.03
N HIS A 43 -22.55 2.25 -1.24
CA HIS A 43 -21.67 1.34 -1.98
C HIS A 43 -20.21 1.44 -1.52
N GLU A 44 -19.58 0.29 -1.30
CA GLU A 44 -18.15 0.20 -0.97
C GLU A 44 -17.33 0.16 -2.27
N ILE A 45 -16.39 1.09 -2.39
CA ILE A 45 -15.49 1.22 -3.53
C ILE A 45 -14.10 0.76 -3.07
N VAL A 46 -13.47 -0.10 -3.85
CA VAL A 46 -12.08 -0.50 -3.65
C VAL A 46 -11.17 0.57 -4.25
N ASN A 47 -10.10 0.93 -3.55
CA ASN A 47 -9.15 1.92 -4.02
C ASN A 47 -8.49 1.43 -5.33
N PRO A 48 -8.75 2.09 -6.49
CA PRO A 48 -8.22 1.65 -7.78
C PRO A 48 -6.71 1.89 -7.93
N LYS A 49 -6.11 2.70 -7.05
CA LYS A 49 -4.67 3.00 -7.02
C LYS A 49 -3.97 2.32 -5.85
N LEU A 50 -4.59 1.32 -5.23
CA LEU A 50 -3.96 0.55 -4.16
C LEU A 50 -2.69 -0.13 -4.69
N ASP A 51 -1.54 0.30 -4.18
CA ASP A 51 -0.23 -0.22 -4.58
C ASP A 51 0.39 -1.06 -3.45
N PHE A 52 0.80 -2.27 -3.79
CA PHE A 52 1.51 -3.19 -2.90
C PHE A 52 3.03 -3.20 -3.16
N GLY A 53 3.59 -2.16 -3.77
CA GLY A 53 5.03 -2.02 -3.98
C GLY A 53 5.87 -2.13 -2.69
N CYS A 54 5.29 -1.85 -1.52
CA CYS A 54 5.93 -2.10 -0.24
C CYS A 54 6.24 -3.59 0.02
N ALA A 55 5.49 -4.51 -0.60
CA ALA A 55 5.70 -5.94 -0.47
C ALA A 55 7.07 -6.41 -1.00
N GLN A 56 7.71 -5.60 -1.85
CA GLN A 56 9.03 -5.90 -2.40
C GLN A 56 10.17 -5.85 -1.36
N TRP A 57 9.99 -5.11 -0.27
CA TRP A 57 11.06 -4.86 0.70
C TRP A 57 10.59 -4.91 2.16
N CYS A 58 9.29 -4.87 2.42
CA CYS A 58 8.75 -4.93 3.77
C CYS A 58 8.85 -6.36 4.35
N PRO A 59 9.50 -6.56 5.51
CA PRO A 59 9.66 -7.89 6.11
C PRO A 59 8.35 -8.50 6.63
N TYR A 60 7.30 -7.70 6.77
CA TYR A 60 5.97 -8.15 7.22
C TYR A 60 4.98 -8.34 6.07
N ALA A 61 5.42 -8.21 4.82
CA ALA A 61 4.54 -8.21 3.66
C ALA A 61 3.71 -9.48 3.51
N GLU A 62 4.26 -10.66 3.87
CA GLU A 62 3.51 -11.92 3.82
C GLU A 62 2.24 -11.91 4.70
N GLN A 63 2.24 -11.16 5.80
CA GLN A 63 1.09 -11.03 6.69
C GLN A 63 0.00 -10.13 6.10
N CYS A 64 0.34 -9.31 5.10
CA CYS A 64 -0.57 -8.34 4.50
C CYS A 64 -1.12 -8.80 3.15
N VAL A 65 -0.26 -9.35 2.28
CA VAL A 65 -0.65 -9.76 0.91
C VAL A 65 -0.71 -11.27 0.72
N GLY A 66 -0.29 -12.04 1.74
CA GLY A 66 -0.13 -13.49 1.64
C GLY A 66 1.24 -13.91 1.10
N PRO A 67 1.41 -15.18 0.71
CA PRO A 67 2.69 -15.73 0.29
C PRO A 67 3.34 -14.90 -0.82
N LEU A 68 4.61 -14.51 -0.62
CA LEU A 68 5.38 -13.77 -1.62
C LEU A 68 6.09 -14.72 -2.59
N PRO A 69 6.39 -14.29 -3.82
CA PRO A 69 7.29 -15.01 -4.71
C PRO A 69 8.67 -15.22 -4.06
N GLU A 70 9.32 -16.37 -4.30
CA GLU A 70 10.64 -16.67 -3.71
C GLU A 70 11.69 -15.62 -4.08
N GLU A 71 11.66 -15.11 -5.31
CA GLU A 71 12.54 -14.02 -5.78
C GLU A 71 12.48 -12.77 -4.87
N VAL A 72 11.29 -12.44 -4.36
CA VAL A 72 11.09 -11.31 -3.43
C VAL A 72 11.67 -11.65 -2.05
N LYS A 73 11.47 -12.87 -1.57
CA LYS A 73 12.02 -13.32 -0.28
C LYS A 73 13.54 -13.33 -0.28
N GLU A 74 14.16 -13.77 -1.37
CA GLU A 74 15.61 -13.77 -1.53
C GLU A 74 16.19 -12.35 -1.50
N ARG A 75 15.54 -11.41 -2.21
CA ARG A 75 15.93 -9.98 -2.18
C ARG A 75 15.81 -9.38 -0.79
N GLN A 76 14.76 -9.71 -0.04
CA GLN A 76 14.60 -9.27 1.35
C GLN A 76 15.70 -9.83 2.26
N LYS A 77 16.05 -11.12 2.12
CA LYS A 77 17.16 -11.75 2.85
C LYS A 77 18.51 -11.13 2.52
N ALA A 78 18.78 -10.85 1.25
CA ALA A 78 19.99 -10.17 0.81
C ALA A 78 20.10 -8.76 1.41
N GLY A 79 19.02 -7.97 1.33
CA GLY A 79 18.98 -6.63 1.92
C GLY A 79 19.20 -6.62 3.44
N GLN A 80 18.71 -7.62 4.16
CA GLN A 80 19.03 -7.79 5.58
C GLN A 80 20.51 -8.09 5.81
N LYS A 81 21.10 -9.04 5.07
CA LYS A 81 22.53 -9.38 5.19
C LYS A 81 23.43 -8.17 4.97
N ASP A 82 23.14 -7.36 3.95
CA ASP A 82 23.88 -6.13 3.65
C ASP A 82 23.79 -5.11 4.79
N LEU A 83 22.62 -4.97 5.42
CA LEU A 83 22.43 -4.08 6.56
C LEU A 83 23.23 -4.52 7.79
N PHE A 84 23.37 -5.83 8.01
CA PHE A 84 24.20 -6.37 9.08
C PHE A 84 25.70 -6.21 8.79
N ALA A 85 26.14 -6.42 7.56
CA ALA A 85 27.54 -6.27 7.16
C ALA A 85 28.04 -4.81 7.27
N LYS A 86 27.17 -3.83 7.03
CA LYS A 86 27.49 -2.39 7.13
C LYS A 86 27.49 -1.85 8.57
N LYS A 87 27.15 -2.68 9.55
CA LYS A 87 27.05 -2.31 10.97
C LYS A 87 28.28 -2.75 11.79
N ILE A 88 29.29 -3.31 11.12
CA ILE A 88 30.57 -3.79 11.66
C ILE A 88 31.67 -2.81 11.28
#